data_AF-A0A8J8GV08-F1
#
_entry.id   AF-A0A8J8GV08-F1
#
_cell.length_a   1.000
_cell.length_b   1.000
_cell.length_c   1.000
_cell.angle_alpha   90.00
_cell.angle_beta   90.00
_cell.angle_gamma   90.00
#
_symmetry.space_group_name_H-M   'P 1'
#
loop_
_entity.id
_entity.type
_entity.pdbx_description
1 polymer ?
#
loop_
_entity_poly.entity_id
_entity_poly.type
_entity_poly.pdbx_seq_one_letter_code
_entity_poly.pdbx_strand_id
1 'polypeptide(L)'
;MALRRWCAGRGTAAALAVALALTLTACGDDDSGAADGGRTKVTVAALPLVDSAMLYIAQDRGLFEKEGLDVRIQQIQQSLQALP
;
A
#
# COMPACT_ATOMS: atom_id res chain seq x y z
N MET A 1 54.92 -13.20 31.57
CA MET A 1 53.53 -13.57 31.92
C MET A 1 52.60 -12.80 31.00
N ALA A 2 52.23 -13.27 29.81
CA ALA A 2 51.37 -14.41 29.50
C ALA A 2 49.90 -14.21 29.93
N LEU A 3 49.13 -13.47 29.12
CA LEU A 3 47.76 -13.85 28.73
C LEU A 3 47.59 -13.46 27.25
N ARG A 4 48.02 -14.30 26.31
CA ARG A 4 47.23 -15.41 25.74
C ARG A 4 45.91 -14.94 25.11
N ARG A 5 45.95 -14.84 23.78
CA ARG A 5 44.99 -15.43 22.83
C ARG A 5 43.54 -15.51 23.33
N TRP A 6 42.64 -14.64 22.87
CA TRP A 6 41.26 -15.08 22.64
C TRP A 6 40.46 -14.20 21.67
N CYS A 7 39.92 -14.87 20.64
CA CYS A 7 38.74 -14.51 19.85
C CYS A 7 38.89 -13.42 18.78
N ALA A 8 39.78 -13.66 17.83
CA ALA A 8 39.40 -13.54 16.42
C ALA A 8 38.17 -14.43 16.17
N GLY A 9 36.99 -13.82 16.01
CA GLY A 9 35.73 -14.54 15.87
C GLY A 9 34.46 -13.75 16.24
N ARG A 10 34.55 -12.42 16.34
CA ARG A 10 33.44 -11.54 16.75
C ARG A 10 33.12 -10.44 15.72
N GLY A 11 33.62 -10.56 14.48
CA GLY A 11 33.39 -9.57 13.42
C GLY A 11 32.12 -9.85 12.59
N THR A 12 31.78 -11.12 12.36
CA THR A 12 30.64 -11.50 11.52
C THR A 12 29.29 -11.37 12.23
N ALA A 13 29.24 -11.63 13.54
CA ALA A 13 28.01 -11.48 14.32
C ALA A 13 27.58 -10.02 14.50
N ALA A 14 28.53 -9.09 14.63
CA ALA A 14 28.24 -7.66 14.73
C ALA A 14 27.71 -7.09 13.40
N ALA A 15 28.27 -7.55 12.26
CA ALA A 15 27.80 -7.16 10.94
C ALA A 15 26.36 -7.64 10.65
N LEU A 16 26.02 -8.87 11.08
CA LEU A 16 24.65 -9.41 10.98
C LEU A 16 23.66 -8.64 11.85
N ALA A 17 24.04 -8.23 13.07
CA ALA A 17 23.18 -7.44 13.94
C ALA A 17 22.89 -6.04 13.37
N VAL A 18 23.89 -5.39 12.75
CA VAL A 18 23.70 -4.10 12.06
C VAL A 18 22.83 -4.28 10.81
N ALA A 19 23.02 -5.35 10.04
CA ALA A 19 22.18 -5.65 8.88
C ALA A 19 20.71 -5.92 9.28
N LEU A 20 20.46 -6.65 10.36
CA LEU A 20 19.10 -6.81 10.90
C LEU A 20 18.52 -5.48 11.41
N ALA A 21 19.30 -4.65 12.10
CA ALA A 21 18.82 -3.34 12.57
C ALA A 21 18.42 -2.41 11.42
N LEU A 22 19.15 -2.44 10.29
CA LEU A 22 18.80 -1.72 9.06
C LEU A 22 17.49 -2.22 8.42
N THR A 23 17.13 -3.50 8.59
CA THR A 23 15.85 -4.02 8.09
C THR A 23 14.65 -3.57 8.93
N LEU A 24 14.84 -3.24 10.22
CA LEU A 24 13.75 -2.75 11.07
C LEU A 24 13.43 -1.27 10.85
N THR A 25 14.39 -0.43 10.45
CA THR A 25 14.14 1.00 10.15
C THR A 25 13.48 1.23 8.79
N ALA A 26 13.32 0.19 7.97
CA ALA A 26 12.57 0.28 6.73
C ALA A 26 11.04 0.22 6.93
N CYS A 27 10.57 -0.09 8.14
CA CYS A 27 9.15 -0.11 8.49
C CYS A 27 8.78 1.07 9.41
N GLY A 28 9.34 2.24 9.12
CA GLY A 28 9.09 3.47 9.86
C GLY A 28 9.02 4.66 8.93
N ASP A 29 7.87 4.82 8.26
CA ASP A 29 7.33 6.11 7.84
C ASP A 29 5.80 5.99 7.67
N ASP A 30 5.13 7.07 8.02
CA ASP A 30 3.72 7.22 8.34
C ASP A 30 2.86 7.29 7.05
N ASP A 31 2.36 6.16 6.55
CA ASP A 31 1.10 6.11 5.77
C ASP A 31 0.57 4.68 5.78
N SER A 32 -0.69 4.53 6.19
CA SER A 32 -1.36 3.22 6.29
C SER A 32 -1.71 2.69 4.90
N GLY A 33 -0.70 2.20 4.17
CA GLY A 33 -0.85 1.53 2.89
C GLY A 33 -0.09 0.21 2.91
N ALA A 34 -0.72 -0.84 3.43
CA ALA A 34 -0.20 -2.20 3.31
C ALA A 34 0.06 -2.51 1.83
N ALA A 35 1.34 -2.55 1.44
CA ALA A 35 1.78 -3.14 0.18
C ALA A 35 1.75 -4.67 0.33
N ASP A 36 0.55 -5.23 0.46
CA ASP A 36 0.29 -6.66 0.47
C ASP A 36 -0.88 -6.95 -0.45
N GLY A 37 -0.60 -7.16 -1.74
CA GLY A 37 -1.53 -7.75 -2.73
C GLY A 37 -2.91 -7.09 -2.90
N GLY A 38 -3.19 -5.96 -2.25
CA GLY A 38 -4.50 -5.33 -2.18
C GLY A 38 -4.75 -4.40 -3.35
N ARG A 39 -5.98 -4.40 -3.85
CA ARG A 39 -6.43 -3.45 -4.89
C ARG A 39 -6.47 -2.03 -4.33
N THR A 40 -6.15 -1.04 -5.17
CA THR A 40 -6.25 0.38 -4.83
C THR A 40 -7.72 0.76 -4.67
N LYS A 41 -8.09 1.28 -3.50
CA LYS A 41 -9.47 1.70 -3.22
C LYS A 41 -9.73 3.10 -3.78
N VAL A 42 -10.78 3.24 -4.56
CA VAL A 42 -11.21 4.51 -5.15
C VAL A 42 -12.71 4.69 -4.95
N THR A 43 -13.13 5.86 -4.47
CA THR A 43 -14.55 6.24 -4.45
C THR A 43 -14.82 7.26 -5.55
N VAL A 44 -15.80 6.98 -6.39
CA VAL A 44 -16.20 7.85 -7.49
C VAL A 44 -17.61 8.36 -7.25
N ALA A 45 -17.77 9.67 -7.11
CA ALA A 45 -19.08 10.29 -7.04
C ALA A 45 -19.71 10.37 -8.43
N ALA A 46 -20.94 9.88 -8.58
CA ALA A 46 -21.66 9.86 -9.85
C ALA A 46 -23.10 10.35 -9.67
N LEU A 47 -23.58 11.18 -10.60
CA LEU A 47 -25.00 11.50 -10.70
C LEU A 47 -25.74 10.32 -11.37
N PRO A 48 -27.02 10.08 -11.05
CA PRO A 48 -27.83 9.04 -11.69
C PRO A 48 -28.30 9.46 -13.10
N LEU A 49 -27.34 9.76 -13.98
CA LEU A 49 -27.54 10.21 -15.36
C LEU A 49 -26.87 9.23 -16.33
N VAL A 50 -27.27 9.27 -17.61
CA VAL A 50 -26.82 8.31 -18.64
C VAL A 50 -25.32 8.42 -18.94
N ASP A 51 -24.72 9.60 -18.75
CA ASP A 51 -23.28 9.82 -18.87
C ASP A 51 -22.45 8.95 -17.90
N SER A 52 -23.00 8.59 -16.74
CA SER A 52 -22.37 7.68 -15.78
C SER A 52 -22.46 6.20 -16.16
N ALA A 53 -23.15 5.82 -17.24
CA ALA A 53 -23.36 4.41 -17.62
C ALA A 53 -22.04 3.64 -17.79
N MET A 54 -20.98 4.29 -18.30
CA MET A 54 -19.68 3.64 -18.49
C MET A 54 -19.04 3.18 -17.18
N LEU A 55 -19.26 3.89 -16.06
CA LEU A 55 -18.78 3.49 -14.73
C LEU A 55 -19.39 2.15 -14.30
N TYR A 56 -20.71 2.02 -14.45
CA TYR A 56 -21.42 0.78 -14.08
C TYR A 56 -21.06 -0.37 -15.02
N ILE A 57 -20.97 -0.13 -16.33
CA ILE A 57 -20.53 -1.16 -17.29
C ILE A 57 -19.11 -1.65 -16.96
N ALA A 58 -18.21 -0.75 -16.57
CA ALA A 58 -16.84 -1.12 -16.19
C ALA A 58 -16.81 -1.94 -14.89
N GLN A 59 -17.66 -1.62 -13.92
CA GLN A 59 -17.84 -2.41 -12.70
C GLN A 59 -18.39 -3.80 -13.02
N ASP A 60 -19.49 -3.89 -13.77
CA ASP A 60 -20.15 -5.15 -14.16
C ASP A 60 -19.23 -6.09 -14.96
N ARG A 61 -18.37 -5.51 -15.81
CA ARG A 61 -17.39 -6.26 -16.62
C ARG A 61 -16.09 -6.56 -15.87
N GLY A 62 -15.97 -6.17 -14.61
CA GLY A 62 -14.78 -6.36 -13.79
C GLY A 62 -13.54 -5.68 -14.35
N LEU A 63 -13.70 -4.54 -15.04
CA LEU A 63 -12.56 -3.83 -15.65
C LEU A 63 -11.69 -3.14 -14.59
N PHE A 64 -12.32 -2.58 -13.56
CA PHE A 64 -11.58 -1.99 -12.44
C PHE A 64 -10.71 -3.01 -11.72
N GLU A 65 -11.25 -4.21 -11.50
CA GLU A 65 -10.53 -5.30 -10.85
C GLU A 65 -9.31 -5.77 -11.66
N LYS A 66 -9.42 -5.77 -13.00
CA LYS A 66 -8.31 -6.11 -13.92
C LYS A 66 -7.18 -5.09 -13.84
N GLU A 67 -7.51 -3.83 -13.61
CA GLU A 67 -6.55 -2.75 -13.38
C GLU A 67 -6.09 -2.65 -11.92
N GLY A 68 -6.46 -3.62 -11.07
CA GLY A 68 -6.06 -3.62 -9.66
C GLY A 68 -6.78 -2.56 -8.82
N LEU A 69 -7.98 -2.13 -9.22
CA LEU A 69 -8.78 -1.13 -8.52
C LEU A 69 -9.99 -1.77 -7.83
N ASP A 70 -10.28 -1.32 -6.60
CA ASP A 70 -11.52 -1.56 -5.86
C ASP A 70 -12.34 -0.26 -5.88
N VAL A 71 -13.30 -0.18 -6.81
CA VAL A 71 -14.05 1.04 -7.09
C VAL A 71 -15.43 1.00 -6.46
N ARG A 72 -15.70 1.97 -5.58
CA ARG A 72 -17.04 2.26 -5.03
C ARG A 72 -17.68 3.42 -5.77
N ILE A 73 -18.81 3.17 -6.43
CA ILE A 73 -19.62 4.24 -7.03
C ILE A 73 -20.54 4.81 -5.95
N GLN A 74 -20.37 6.10 -5.64
CA GLN A 74 -21.22 6.83 -4.71
C GLN A 74 -22.21 7.68 -5.51
N GLN A 75 -23.50 7.34 -5.43
CA GLN A 75 -24.52 8.17 -6.04
C GLN A 75 -24.68 9.47 -5.26
N ILE A 76 -24.57 10.60 -5.98
CA ILE A 76 -24.80 11.95 -5.48
C ILE A 76 -25.97 12.58 -6.22
N GLN A 77 -26.59 13.60 -5.63
CA GLN A 77 -27.72 14.31 -6.22
C GLN A 77 -27.28 15.60 -6.91
N GLN A 78 -26.15 16.17 -6.53
CA GLN A 78 -25.64 17.45 -7.03
C GLN A 78 -24.11 17.44 -7.12
N SER A 79 -23.54 18.07 -8.15
CA SER A 79 -22.09 18.07 -8.39
C SER A 79 -21.28 18.70 -7.25
N LEU A 80 -21.86 19.64 -6.49
CA LEU A 80 -21.20 20.23 -5.33
C LEU A 80 -20.92 19.22 -4.21
N GLN A 81 -21.67 18.12 -4.16
CA GLN A 81 -21.46 17.05 -3.18
C GLN A 81 -20.22 16.18 -3.50
N ALA A 82 -19.60 16.36 -4.67
CA ALA A 82 -18.35 15.68 -5.03
C ALA A 82 -17.09 16.40 -4.52
N LEU A 83 -17.25 17.63 -4.00
CA LEU A 83 -16.14 18.39 -3.42
C LEU A 83 -15.80 17.86 -2.02
N PRO A 84 -14.51 17.92 -1.62
CA PRO A 84 -14.08 17.56 -0.27
C PRO A 84 -14.56 18.55 0.81
#